data_AF-A0A2V8M232-F1
#
_entry.id   AF-A0A2V8M232-F1
#
_cell.length_a   1.000
_cell.length_b   1.000
_cell.length_c   1.000
_cell.angle_alpha   90.00
_cell.angle_beta   90.00
_cell.angle_gamma   90.00
#
_symmetry.space_group_name_H-M   'P 1'
#
loop_
_entity.id
_entity.type
_entity.pdbx_description
1 polymer ?
#
loop_
_entity_poly.entity_id
_entity_poly.type
_entity_poly.pdbx_seq_one_letter_code
_entity_poly.pdbx_strand_id
1 'polypeptide(L)'
;MRGAARLKLDENQMITQSQVMPLLLDACPGFQPVWQEHLAWWKGEEPGAFNDAAEFARYLVESYERGETHEFTAAFAAVEKTLIEGDEEARGLVTIGVIEALQTVASHSCGAHVFIQWPGPTSRVAWAQIEKLWQGKRSLMDVIRSERHHLERKIP
;
A
#
# COMPACT_ATOMS: atom_id res chain seq x y z
N MET A 1 -42.51 -16.45 2.16
CA MET A 1 -42.07 -15.04 2.29
C MET A 1 -40.71 -15.00 2.99
N ARG A 2 -39.89 -14.02 2.58
CA ARG A 2 -38.55 -13.61 3.05
C ARG A 2 -37.38 -14.20 2.24
N GLY A 3 -37.03 -13.43 1.22
CA GLY A 3 -35.88 -13.62 0.34
C GLY A 3 -34.58 -13.27 1.03
N ALA A 4 -33.53 -13.99 0.64
CA ALA A 4 -32.15 -13.64 0.91
C ALA A 4 -31.81 -12.33 0.18
N ALA A 5 -31.50 -11.28 0.92
CA ALA A 5 -30.91 -10.08 0.37
C ALA A 5 -29.45 -10.36 0.03
N ARG A 6 -29.18 -10.64 -1.25
CA ARG A 6 -27.84 -10.55 -1.82
C ARG A 6 -27.48 -9.07 -1.82
N LEU A 7 -26.56 -8.65 -0.96
CA LEU A 7 -26.00 -7.31 -0.97
C LEU A 7 -25.37 -7.09 -2.35
N LYS A 8 -26.05 -6.31 -3.20
CA LYS A 8 -25.45 -5.75 -4.40
C LYS A 8 -24.57 -4.61 -3.91
N LEU A 9 -23.26 -4.71 -4.12
CA LEU A 9 -22.38 -3.56 -4.00
C LEU A 9 -22.76 -2.60 -5.13
N ASP A 10 -23.09 -1.36 -4.79
CA ASP A 10 -23.30 -0.30 -5.78
C ASP A 10 -21.97 -0.07 -6.53
N GLU A 11 -21.98 -0.20 -7.85
CA GLU A 11 -20.82 -0.06 -8.75
C GLU A 11 -20.28 1.39 -8.82
N ASN A 12 -20.69 2.27 -7.90
CA ASN A 12 -20.38 3.70 -7.91
C ASN A 12 -19.91 4.24 -6.55
N GLN A 13 -19.52 3.36 -5.62
CA GLN A 13 -19.00 3.77 -4.31
C GLN A 13 -17.46 3.76 -4.32
N MET A 14 -16.89 4.96 -4.23
CA MET A 14 -15.44 5.21 -4.13
C MET A 14 -14.87 4.49 -2.89
N ILE A 15 -13.70 3.85 -3.03
CA ILE A 15 -13.05 3.14 -1.92
C ILE A 15 -12.51 4.18 -0.93
N THR A 16 -12.95 4.12 0.32
CA THR A 16 -12.45 4.99 1.40
C THR A 16 -11.26 4.36 2.13
N GLN A 17 -10.51 5.18 2.86
CA GLN A 17 -9.34 4.72 3.64
C GLN A 17 -9.68 3.52 4.55
N SER A 18 -10.83 3.55 5.23
CA SER A 18 -11.26 2.48 6.14
C SER A 18 -11.60 1.16 5.44
N GLN A 19 -11.81 1.18 4.13
CA GLN A 19 -12.07 -0.02 3.33
C GLN A 19 -10.79 -0.69 2.80
N VAL A 20 -9.65 -0.01 2.85
CA VAL A 20 -8.39 -0.52 2.30
C VAL A 20 -7.94 -1.78 3.03
N MET A 21 -7.85 -1.76 4.36
CA MET A 21 -7.38 -2.91 5.13
C MET A 21 -8.29 -4.15 4.96
N PRO A 22 -9.63 -4.04 5.05
CA PRO A 22 -10.54 -5.15 4.69
C PRO A 22 -10.29 -5.71 3.28
N LEU A 23 -10.08 -4.86 2.27
CA LEU A 23 -9.79 -5.31 0.90
C LEU A 23 -8.46 -6.08 0.81
N LEU A 24 -7.44 -5.65 1.56
CA LEU A 24 -6.15 -6.33 1.58
C LEU A 24 -6.23 -7.69 2.28
N LEU A 25 -6.97 -7.81 3.38
CA LEU A 25 -7.18 -9.07 4.09
C LEU A 25 -7.99 -10.08 3.28
N ASP A 26 -9.03 -9.62 2.57
CA ASP A 26 -9.80 -10.47 1.66
C ASP A 26 -8.95 -10.97 0.49
N ALA A 27 -8.06 -10.13 -0.03
CA ALA A 27 -7.17 -10.48 -1.14
C ALA A 27 -5.95 -11.31 -0.73
N CYS A 28 -5.53 -11.23 0.54
CA CYS A 28 -4.34 -11.87 1.07
C CYS A 28 -4.62 -12.51 2.45
N PRO A 29 -5.44 -13.58 2.52
CA PRO A 29 -5.87 -14.17 3.80
C PRO A 29 -4.72 -14.62 4.72
N GLY A 30 -3.56 -15.00 4.17
CA GLY A 30 -2.38 -15.34 4.96
C GLY A 30 -1.84 -14.19 5.82
N PHE A 31 -2.19 -12.93 5.50
CA PHE A 31 -1.84 -11.77 6.32
C PHE A 31 -2.67 -11.65 7.61
N GLN A 32 -3.88 -12.20 7.64
CA GLN A 32 -4.81 -12.07 8.77
C GLN A 32 -4.19 -12.39 10.15
N PRO A 33 -3.50 -13.52 10.36
CA PRO A 33 -2.87 -13.81 11.67
C PRO A 33 -1.78 -12.80 12.03
N VAL A 34 -0.97 -12.36 11.07
CA VAL A 34 0.10 -11.37 11.29
C VAL A 34 -0.49 -10.02 11.68
N TRP A 35 -1.57 -9.61 11.01
CA TRP A 35 -2.27 -8.38 11.35
C TRP A 35 -2.89 -8.44 12.75
N GLN A 36 -3.43 -9.58 13.18
CA GLN A 36 -3.94 -9.75 14.54
C GLN A 36 -2.84 -9.64 15.60
N GLU A 37 -1.66 -10.20 15.35
CA GLU A 37 -0.49 -10.05 16.21
C GLU A 37 -0.03 -8.58 16.28
N HIS A 38 -0.01 -7.89 15.15
CA HIS A 38 0.24 -6.45 15.08
C HIS A 38 -0.73 -5.68 15.99
N LEU A 39 -2.05 -5.87 15.83
CA LEU A 39 -3.06 -5.22 16.67
C LEU A 39 -2.87 -5.51 18.17
N ALA A 40 -2.52 -6.74 18.53
CA ALA A 40 -2.27 -7.11 19.92
C ALA A 40 -1.05 -6.38 20.53
N TRP A 41 -0.03 -6.10 19.72
CA TRP A 41 1.16 -5.35 20.14
C TRP A 41 0.84 -3.93 20.61
N TRP A 42 -0.19 -3.30 20.03
CA TRP A 42 -0.66 -1.96 20.40
C TRP A 42 -1.49 -1.91 21.71
N LYS A 43 -1.72 -3.05 22.37
CA LYS A 43 -2.33 -3.13 23.72
C LYS A 43 -3.64 -2.36 23.89
N GLY A 44 -4.46 -2.31 22.83
CA GLY A 44 -5.76 -1.65 22.82
C GLY A 44 -5.74 -0.20 22.31
N GLU A 45 -4.57 0.33 21.93
CA GLU A 45 -4.48 1.55 21.13
C GLU A 45 -4.67 1.23 19.64
N GLU A 46 -5.24 2.16 18.87
CA GLU A 46 -5.35 2.00 17.42
C GLU A 46 -3.99 2.30 16.76
N PRO A 47 -3.42 1.36 15.97
CA PRO A 47 -2.17 1.61 15.24
C PRO A 47 -2.27 2.81 14.30
N GLY A 48 -3.43 2.97 13.67
CA GLY A 48 -3.66 3.87 12.55
C GLY A 48 -3.33 3.21 11.21
N ALA A 49 -4.10 3.61 10.18
CA ALA A 49 -4.13 2.91 8.90
C ALA A 49 -2.76 2.78 8.20
N PHE A 50 -1.87 3.78 8.34
CA PHE A 50 -0.53 3.73 7.76
C PHE A 50 0.37 2.67 8.43
N ASN A 51 0.22 2.44 9.74
CA ASN A 51 0.97 1.39 10.44
C ASN A 51 0.46 0.00 10.04
N ASP A 52 -0.85 -0.17 9.90
CA ASP A 52 -1.43 -1.43 9.40
C ASP A 52 -0.96 -1.72 7.96
N ALA A 53 -0.94 -0.70 7.09
CA ALA A 53 -0.48 -0.83 5.72
C ALA A 53 1.03 -1.14 5.62
N ALA A 54 1.85 -0.52 6.48
CA ALA A 54 3.28 -0.81 6.54
C ALA A 54 3.53 -2.26 7.02
N GLU A 55 2.72 -2.76 7.94
CA GLU A 55 2.77 -4.14 8.38
C GLU A 55 2.41 -5.12 7.25
N PHE A 56 1.44 -4.77 6.41
CA PHE A 56 1.12 -5.53 5.21
C PHE A 56 2.31 -5.58 4.23
N ALA A 57 2.98 -4.44 4.00
CA ALA A 57 4.17 -4.39 3.17
C ALA A 57 5.30 -5.28 3.73
N ARG A 58 5.52 -5.28 5.05
CA ARG A 58 6.46 -6.18 5.73
C ARG A 58 6.10 -7.64 5.50
N TYR A 59 4.83 -8.01 5.66
CA TYR A 59 4.35 -9.36 5.41
C TYR A 59 4.62 -9.83 3.97
N LEU A 60 4.43 -8.97 2.96
CA LEU A 60 4.73 -9.31 1.56
C LEU A 60 6.23 -9.62 1.37
N VAL A 61 7.12 -8.87 2.03
CA VAL A 61 8.56 -9.14 1.97
C VAL A 61 8.91 -10.49 2.58
N GLU A 62 8.42 -10.77 3.79
CA GLU A 62 8.71 -12.03 4.46
C GLU A 62 8.09 -13.24 3.75
N SER A 63 6.90 -13.07 3.16
CA SER A 63 6.27 -14.12 2.36
C SER A 63 7.07 -14.40 1.09
N TYR A 64 7.61 -13.36 0.44
CA TYR A 64 8.50 -13.55 -0.71
C TYR A 64 9.76 -14.33 -0.33
N GLU A 65 10.37 -14.01 0.81
CA GLU A 65 11.57 -14.69 1.32
C GLU A 65 11.32 -16.16 1.66
N ARG A 66 10.09 -16.50 2.08
CA ARG A 66 9.64 -17.90 2.28
C ARG A 66 9.21 -18.59 0.98
N GLY A 67 9.16 -17.90 -0.14
CA GLY A 67 8.66 -18.42 -1.42
C GLY A 67 7.13 -18.51 -1.51
N GLU A 68 6.40 -17.87 -0.61
CA GLU A 68 4.95 -17.93 -0.46
C GLU A 68 4.27 -16.79 -1.25
N THR A 69 4.37 -16.82 -2.59
CA THR A 69 3.89 -15.72 -3.45
C THR A 69 2.49 -15.94 -4.04
N HIS A 70 1.81 -17.02 -3.66
CA HIS A 70 0.53 -17.43 -4.24
C HIS A 70 -0.61 -16.41 -4.10
N GLU A 71 -0.59 -15.56 -3.05
CA GLU A 71 -1.58 -14.51 -2.83
C GLU A 71 -1.22 -13.17 -3.51
N PHE A 72 0.02 -13.03 -4.02
CA PHE A 72 0.53 -11.71 -4.44
C PHE A 72 -0.28 -11.13 -5.59
N THR A 73 -0.67 -11.93 -6.57
CA THR A 73 -1.49 -11.44 -7.68
C THR A 73 -2.80 -10.80 -7.18
N ALA A 74 -3.45 -11.39 -6.18
CA ALA A 74 -4.67 -10.83 -5.60
C ALA A 74 -4.37 -9.60 -4.73
N ALA A 75 -3.34 -9.66 -3.88
CA ALA A 75 -2.88 -8.54 -3.05
C ALA A 75 -2.58 -7.28 -3.89
N PHE A 76 -1.76 -7.41 -4.93
CA PHE A 76 -1.41 -6.29 -5.81
C PHE A 76 -2.60 -5.81 -6.67
N ALA A 77 -3.56 -6.69 -6.98
CA ALA A 77 -4.80 -6.27 -7.62
C ALA A 77 -5.69 -5.41 -6.69
N ALA A 78 -5.72 -5.71 -5.38
CA ALA A 78 -6.43 -4.88 -4.40
C ALA A 78 -5.78 -3.49 -4.25
N VAL A 79 -4.45 -3.43 -4.27
CA VAL A 79 -3.70 -2.16 -4.29
C VAL A 79 -4.01 -1.35 -5.56
N GLU A 80 -3.95 -1.98 -6.74
CA GLU A 80 -4.27 -1.34 -8.03
C GLU A 80 -5.71 -0.81 -8.03
N LYS A 81 -6.67 -1.62 -7.58
CA LYS A 81 -8.08 -1.22 -7.49
C LYS A 81 -8.26 0.00 -6.59
N THR A 82 -7.59 0.02 -5.44
CA THR A 82 -7.63 1.17 -4.52
C THR A 82 -7.04 2.43 -5.15
N LEU A 83 -5.97 2.32 -5.93
CA LEU A 83 -5.41 3.46 -6.66
C LEU A 83 -6.36 4.04 -7.71
N ILE A 84 -7.14 3.19 -8.38
CA ILE A 84 -8.07 3.60 -9.44
C ILE A 84 -9.38 4.15 -8.84
N GLU A 85 -9.97 3.40 -7.92
CA GLU A 85 -11.34 3.61 -7.44
C GLU A 85 -11.42 4.30 -6.07
N GLY A 86 -10.28 4.51 -5.40
CA GLY A 86 -10.24 5.11 -4.08
C GLY A 86 -10.36 6.63 -4.05
N ASP A 87 -10.73 7.17 -2.89
CA ASP A 87 -10.63 8.59 -2.58
C ASP A 87 -9.18 9.02 -2.36
N GLU A 88 -8.96 10.31 -2.12
CA GLU A 88 -7.60 10.85 -1.93
C GLU A 88 -6.88 10.18 -0.75
N GLU A 89 -7.58 9.92 0.34
CA GLU A 89 -7.00 9.30 1.54
C GLU A 89 -6.65 7.82 1.31
N ALA A 90 -7.51 7.07 0.62
CA ALA A 90 -7.27 5.67 0.28
C ALA A 90 -6.11 5.54 -0.72
N ARG A 91 -6.07 6.39 -1.75
CA ARG A 91 -4.96 6.43 -2.72
C ARG A 91 -3.64 6.79 -2.04
N GLY A 92 -3.66 7.78 -1.15
CA GLY A 92 -2.51 8.16 -0.33
C GLY A 92 -2.03 7.00 0.55
N LEU A 93 -2.96 6.30 1.21
CA LEU A 93 -2.66 5.15 2.06
C LEU A 93 -1.96 4.03 1.28
N VAL A 94 -2.46 3.61 0.11
CA VAL A 94 -1.80 2.53 -0.64
C VAL A 94 -0.51 2.98 -1.32
N THR A 95 -0.41 4.25 -1.71
CA THR A 95 0.84 4.79 -2.31
C THR A 95 1.97 4.82 -1.30
N ILE A 96 1.74 5.42 -0.13
CA ILE A 96 2.77 5.63 0.89
C ILE A 96 2.84 4.44 1.84
N GLY A 97 1.69 4.06 2.42
CA GLY A 97 1.61 2.99 3.42
C GLY A 97 1.89 1.59 2.88
N VAL A 98 1.63 1.32 1.60
CA VAL A 98 1.93 0.01 1.00
C VAL A 98 3.10 0.08 0.03
N ILE A 99 3.03 0.87 -1.05
CA ILE A 99 4.05 0.83 -2.12
C ILE A 99 5.40 1.36 -1.64
N GLU A 100 5.45 2.56 -1.03
CA GLU A 100 6.71 3.11 -0.52
C GLU A 100 7.27 2.27 0.65
N ALA A 101 6.40 1.81 1.56
CA ALA A 101 6.81 0.90 2.63
C ALA A 101 7.41 -0.39 2.07
N LEU A 102 6.80 -1.00 1.04
CA LEU A 102 7.32 -2.20 0.38
C LEU A 102 8.68 -1.94 -0.26
N GLN A 103 8.84 -0.83 -1.00
CA GLN A 103 10.15 -0.44 -1.55
C GLN A 103 11.21 -0.33 -0.46
N THR A 104 10.85 0.33 0.64
CA THR A 104 11.75 0.56 1.78
C THR A 104 12.16 -0.74 2.44
N VAL A 105 11.20 -1.56 2.88
CA VAL A 105 11.48 -2.83 3.58
C VAL A 105 12.26 -3.78 2.67
N ALA A 106 11.83 -3.96 1.41
CA ALA A 106 12.51 -4.86 0.48
C ALA A 106 13.92 -4.38 0.13
N SER A 107 14.21 -3.06 0.14
CA SER A 107 15.56 -2.55 -0.13
C SER A 107 16.62 -3.03 0.86
N HIS A 108 16.19 -3.41 2.07
CA HIS A 108 17.07 -3.93 3.12
C HIS A 108 17.20 -5.46 3.11
N SER A 109 16.47 -6.17 2.23
CA SER A 109 16.50 -7.64 2.18
C SER A 109 16.70 -8.20 0.77
N CYS A 110 15.62 -8.50 0.04
CA CYS A 110 15.64 -9.15 -1.27
C CYS A 110 15.74 -8.17 -2.46
N GLY A 111 15.69 -6.87 -2.19
CA GLY A 111 15.70 -5.79 -3.17
C GLY A 111 14.32 -5.53 -3.78
N ALA A 112 13.87 -4.27 -3.75
CA ALA A 112 12.51 -3.89 -4.17
C ALA A 112 12.12 -4.32 -5.61
N HIS A 113 13.09 -4.38 -6.53
CA HIS A 113 12.86 -4.73 -7.92
C HIS A 113 12.21 -6.11 -8.14
N VAL A 114 12.34 -7.05 -7.20
CA VAL A 114 11.72 -8.38 -7.32
C VAL A 114 10.19 -8.30 -7.32
N PHE A 115 9.63 -7.24 -6.74
CA PHE A 115 8.19 -7.03 -6.66
C PHE A 115 7.57 -6.44 -7.92
N ILE A 116 8.34 -5.91 -8.87
CA ILE A 116 7.81 -5.13 -10.02
C ILE A 116 6.91 -5.94 -10.96
N GLN A 117 6.97 -7.27 -10.87
CA GLN A 117 6.19 -8.18 -11.71
C GLN A 117 4.69 -8.27 -11.33
N TRP A 118 4.31 -7.93 -10.10
CA TRP A 118 2.92 -8.04 -9.62
C TRP A 118 2.07 -6.77 -9.72
N PRO A 119 2.58 -5.55 -9.43
CA PRO A 119 1.81 -4.31 -9.52
C PRO A 119 1.07 -4.15 -10.86
N GLY A 120 -0.13 -3.57 -10.83
CA GLY A 120 -0.84 -3.16 -12.04
C GLY A 120 -0.23 -1.90 -12.69
N PRO A 121 -0.77 -1.42 -13.82
CA PRO A 121 -0.27 -0.24 -14.51
C PRO A 121 -0.21 1.03 -13.64
N THR A 122 -1.25 1.32 -12.86
CA THR A 122 -1.33 2.52 -12.02
C THR A 122 -0.35 2.42 -10.85
N SER A 123 -0.27 1.23 -10.25
CA SER A 123 0.69 0.90 -9.19
C SER A 123 2.13 1.03 -9.68
N ARG A 124 2.43 0.63 -10.92
CA ARG A 124 3.77 0.84 -11.53
C ARG A 124 4.09 2.32 -11.74
N VAL A 125 3.10 3.15 -12.08
CA VAL A 125 3.30 4.59 -12.18
C VAL A 125 3.61 5.18 -10.80
N ALA A 126 2.83 4.83 -9.78
CA ALA A 126 3.08 5.25 -8.40
C ALA A 126 4.46 4.79 -7.90
N TRP A 127 4.83 3.53 -8.20
CA TRP A 127 6.14 2.97 -7.90
C TRP A 127 7.29 3.82 -8.46
N ALA A 128 7.24 4.11 -9.76
CA ALA A 128 8.26 4.91 -10.43
C ALA A 128 8.29 6.38 -9.94
N GLN A 129 7.14 6.93 -9.55
CA GLN A 129 7.07 8.27 -8.98
C GLN A 129 7.78 8.33 -7.61
N ILE A 130 7.61 7.32 -6.77
CA ILE A 130 8.31 7.21 -5.48
C ILE A 130 9.82 7.08 -5.71
N GLU A 131 10.26 6.20 -6.61
CA GLU A 131 11.69 6.05 -6.94
C GLU A 131 12.29 7.38 -7.42
N LYS A 132 11.58 8.10 -8.30
CA LYS A 132 11.99 9.42 -8.78
C LYS A 132 12.00 10.46 -7.66
N LEU A 133 11.02 10.43 -6.77
CA LEU A 133 10.95 11.32 -5.62
C LEU A 133 12.17 11.13 -4.73
N TRP A 134 12.63 9.91 -4.50
CA TRP A 134 13.79 9.61 -3.67
C TRP A 134 15.13 9.63 -4.41
N GLN A 135 15.14 9.73 -5.74
CA GLN A 135 16.36 9.70 -6.54
C GLN A 135 17.36 10.77 -6.08
N GLY A 136 18.54 10.30 -5.65
CA GLY A 136 19.65 11.14 -5.18
C GLY A 136 19.46 11.74 -3.79
N LYS A 137 18.42 11.37 -3.06
CA LYS A 137 18.06 11.92 -1.75
C LYS A 137 18.34 10.89 -0.65
N ARG A 138 18.77 11.37 0.52
CA ARG A 138 19.13 10.51 1.66
C ARG A 138 18.20 10.69 2.86
N SER A 139 17.33 11.70 2.81
CA SER A 139 16.44 12.05 3.89
C SER A 139 15.19 12.77 3.37
N LEU A 140 14.12 12.75 4.17
CA LEU A 140 12.93 13.56 3.91
C LEU A 140 13.26 15.05 3.80
N MET A 141 14.25 15.54 4.54
CA MET A 141 14.72 16.93 4.44
C MET A 141 15.29 17.25 3.05
N ASP A 142 15.94 16.29 2.39
CA ASP A 142 16.41 16.48 1.01
C ASP A 142 15.24 16.53 0.02
N VAL A 143 14.17 15.76 0.27
CA VAL A 143 12.92 15.82 -0.52
C VAL A 143 12.28 17.21 -0.38
N ILE A 144 12.06 17.66 0.86
CA ILE A 144 11.45 18.97 1.14
C ILE A 144 12.28 20.10 0.51
N ARG A 145 13.61 20.06 0.64
CA ARG A 145 14.51 21.05 0.03
C ARG A 145 14.40 21.06 -1.49
N SER A 146 14.35 19.88 -2.11
CA SER A 146 14.20 19.73 -3.56
C SER A 146 12.88 20.32 -4.06
N GLU A 147 11.75 19.98 -3.41
CA GLU A 147 10.42 20.47 -3.77
C GLU A 147 10.31 21.99 -3.63
N ARG A 148 10.83 22.57 -2.54
CA ARG A 148 10.84 24.03 -2.35
C ARG A 148 11.58 24.74 -3.48
N HIS A 149 12.74 24.23 -3.88
CA HIS A 149 13.47 24.76 -5.04
C HIS A 149 12.76 24.55 -6.38
N HIS A 150 11.92 23.52 -6.53
CA HIS A 150 11.09 23.36 -7.72
C HIS A 150 9.95 24.37 -7.79
N LEU A 151 9.33 24.69 -6.66
CA LEU A 151 8.26 25.70 -6.57
C LEU A 151 8.80 27.12 -6.81
N GLU A 152 9.93 27.46 -6.19
CA GLU A 152 10.60 28.77 -6.36
C GLU A 152 11.00 29.03 -7.82
N ARG A 153 11.38 27.99 -8.58
CA ARG A 153 11.75 28.11 -10.00
C ARG A 153 10.56 28.18 -10.96
N LYS A 154 9.33 27.92 -10.50
CA LYS A 154 8.09 27.96 -11.31
C LYS A 154 7.33 29.28 -11.18
N ILE A 155 7.80 30.21 -10.35
CA ILE A 155 7.23 31.57 -10.24
C ILE A 155 7.88 32.43 -11.34
N PRO A 156 7.11 32.98 -12.29
CA PRO A 156 7.64 33.85 -13.34
C PRO A 156 8.21 35.17 -12.81
#